data_AF-A0A820INV8-F1
#
_entry.id   AF-A0A820INV8-F1
#
_cell.length_a   1.000
_cell.length_b   1.000
_cell.length_c   1.000
_cell.angle_alpha   90.00
_cell.angle_beta   90.00
_cell.angle_gamma   90.00
#
_symmetry.space_group_name_H-M   'P 1'
#
loop_
_entity.id
_entity.type
_entity.pdbx_description
1 polymer ?
#
loop_
_entity_poly.entity_id
_entity_poly.type
_entity_poly.pdbx_seq_one_letter_code
_entity_poly.pdbx_strand_id
1 'polypeptide(L)'
;NNAQRQAFERPYGLAWLLQLAMELDEWSQEEKDDSNEIDQWRENIRPLEILIVDRLSSWLPKLSYPVRSGEHSQTAFALGLSLDYARHVKNLKFAQLIEEQSSRFFSSDKLYPFNYEPSGEDFLSAGLAEADLMRRVMYKNNQDFIHWFNEFLPVNNLSSRLEPPSIADPTDPKLIHLAGLCLSRAWMLEGIIDALPFNSEQRNQLDQLSKRNAQAGLTAINESHYEGGHWLGTFAIYLITRRGINSKI
;
A
#
# COMPACT_ATOMS: atom_id res chain seq x y z
N ASN A 1 0.48 -5.77 -31.62
CA ASN A 1 1.92 -5.57 -31.31
C ASN A 1 2.15 -5.46 -29.79
N ASN A 2 1.70 -6.45 -28.99
CA ASN A 2 1.58 -6.35 -27.52
C ASN A 2 2.87 -6.64 -26.72
N ALA A 3 3.91 -7.21 -27.34
CA ALA A 3 5.14 -7.60 -26.64
C ALA A 3 5.91 -6.42 -26.04
N GLN A 4 5.87 -5.24 -26.69
CA GLN A 4 6.60 -4.04 -26.24
C GLN A 4 5.94 -3.31 -25.05
N ARG A 5 4.69 -3.65 -24.67
CA ARG A 5 3.94 -2.99 -23.59
C ARG A 5 3.80 -3.84 -22.33
N GLN A 6 4.56 -4.93 -22.20
CA GLN A 6 4.51 -5.77 -21.00
C GLN A 6 4.91 -5.01 -19.73
N ALA A 7 5.66 -3.91 -19.87
CA ALA A 7 6.11 -3.05 -18.77
C ALA A 7 5.14 -1.94 -18.35
N PHE A 8 4.13 -1.66 -19.16
CA PHE A 8 3.22 -0.55 -18.92
C PHE A 8 2.52 -0.68 -17.56
N GLU A 9 2.52 0.40 -16.78
CA GLU A 9 1.90 0.51 -15.44
C GLU A 9 2.43 -0.45 -14.36
N ARG A 10 3.50 -1.20 -14.62
CA ARG A 10 4.07 -2.12 -13.62
C ARG A 10 4.86 -1.36 -12.53
N PRO A 11 4.71 -1.73 -11.24
CA PRO A 11 3.67 -2.58 -10.68
C PRO A 11 2.43 -1.79 -10.21
N TYR A 12 2.55 -0.47 -10.04
CA TYR A 12 1.58 0.38 -9.34
C TYR A 12 0.21 0.48 -10.01
N GLY A 13 0.14 0.95 -11.26
CA GLY A 13 -1.15 1.09 -11.94
C GLY A 13 -1.87 -0.24 -12.13
N LEU A 14 -1.11 -1.34 -12.26
CA LEU A 14 -1.70 -2.68 -12.28
C LEU A 14 -2.36 -3.05 -10.95
N ALA A 15 -1.68 -2.79 -9.82
CA ALA A 15 -2.22 -3.08 -8.49
C ALA A 15 -3.47 -2.23 -8.18
N TRP A 16 -3.52 -0.98 -8.65
CA TRP A 16 -4.69 -0.13 -8.52
C TRP A 16 -5.90 -0.65 -9.29
N LEU A 17 -5.72 -1.18 -10.50
CA LEU A 17 -6.84 -1.79 -11.22
C LEU A 17 -7.38 -3.04 -10.50
N LEU A 18 -6.50 -3.81 -9.85
CA LEU A 18 -6.93 -4.94 -9.02
C LEU A 18 -7.73 -4.48 -7.80
N GLN A 19 -7.35 -3.34 -7.20
CA GLN A 19 -8.14 -2.74 -6.11
C GLN A 19 -9.51 -2.28 -6.60
N LEU A 20 -9.60 -1.63 -7.76
CA LEU A 20 -10.89 -1.27 -8.37
C LEU A 20 -11.76 -2.51 -8.62
N ALA A 21 -11.18 -3.60 -9.14
CA ALA A 21 -11.90 -4.85 -9.35
C ALA A 21 -12.42 -5.44 -8.03
N MET A 22 -11.65 -5.32 -6.95
CA MET A 22 -12.08 -5.71 -5.60
C MET A 22 -13.20 -4.81 -5.08
N GLU A 23 -13.12 -3.49 -5.24
CA GLU A 23 -14.16 -2.53 -4.81
C GLU A 23 -15.49 -2.77 -5.54
N LEU A 24 -15.46 -3.00 -6.86
CA LEU A 24 -16.67 -3.33 -7.62
C LEU A 24 -17.32 -4.64 -7.15
N ASP A 25 -16.51 -5.61 -6.76
CA ASP A 25 -16.99 -6.91 -6.27
C ASP A 25 -17.60 -6.80 -4.85
N GLU A 26 -17.00 -5.98 -3.98
CA GLU A 26 -17.55 -5.65 -2.67
C GLU A 26 -18.87 -4.88 -2.80
N TRP A 27 -18.91 -3.88 -3.70
CA TRP A 27 -20.08 -3.04 -3.92
C TRP A 27 -21.28 -3.85 -4.45
N SER A 28 -21.04 -4.77 -5.41
CA SER A 28 -22.05 -5.72 -5.90
C SER A 28 -22.67 -6.57 -4.78
N GLN A 29 -21.89 -6.92 -3.75
CA GLN A 29 -22.38 -7.73 -2.62
C GLN A 29 -23.21 -6.93 -1.61
N GLU A 30 -22.93 -5.63 -1.45
CA GLU A 30 -23.59 -4.75 -0.49
C GLU A 30 -24.89 -4.15 -1.04
N GLU A 31 -24.90 -3.70 -2.30
CA GLU A 31 -26.02 -2.95 -2.88
C GLU A 31 -26.89 -3.84 -3.79
N LYS A 32 -28.04 -4.28 -3.25
CA LYS A 32 -28.94 -5.20 -3.96
C LYS A 32 -29.87 -4.51 -4.96
N ASP A 33 -30.14 -3.22 -4.78
CA ASP A 33 -31.16 -2.49 -5.56
C ASP A 33 -30.62 -2.03 -6.93
N ASP A 34 -29.32 -1.72 -7.08
CA ASP A 34 -28.64 -1.37 -8.34
C ASP A 34 -27.67 -2.47 -8.84
N SER A 35 -27.80 -3.70 -8.31
CA SER A 35 -26.90 -4.83 -8.56
C SER A 35 -26.60 -5.09 -10.05
N ASN A 36 -27.56 -4.87 -10.94
CA ASN A 36 -27.40 -5.17 -12.37
C ASN A 36 -26.34 -4.30 -13.08
N GLU A 37 -26.19 -3.01 -12.72
CA GLU A 37 -25.20 -2.14 -13.37
C GLU A 37 -23.78 -2.38 -12.81
N ILE A 38 -23.67 -2.53 -11.49
CA ILE A 38 -22.39 -2.81 -10.81
C ILE A 38 -21.84 -4.17 -11.24
N ASP A 39 -22.69 -5.20 -11.33
CA ASP A 39 -22.31 -6.52 -11.86
C ASP A 39 -21.79 -6.41 -13.30
N GLN A 40 -22.45 -5.60 -14.15
CA GLN A 40 -21.99 -5.37 -15.51
C GLN A 40 -20.63 -4.68 -15.55
N TRP A 41 -20.37 -3.69 -14.70
CA TRP A 41 -19.05 -3.05 -14.59
C TRP A 41 -17.98 -4.03 -14.12
N ARG A 42 -18.30 -4.85 -13.12
CA ARG A 42 -17.40 -5.90 -12.61
C ARG A 42 -17.02 -6.90 -13.69
N GLU A 43 -17.99 -7.35 -14.49
CA GLU A 43 -17.75 -8.23 -15.64
C GLU A 43 -16.93 -7.55 -16.75
N ASN A 44 -17.17 -6.27 -17.00
CA ASN A 44 -16.42 -5.51 -18.01
C ASN A 44 -14.92 -5.36 -17.65
N ILE A 45 -14.59 -5.30 -16.35
CA ILE A 45 -13.20 -5.22 -15.87
C ILE A 45 -12.50 -6.59 -15.85
N ARG A 46 -13.25 -7.70 -15.75
CA ARG A 46 -12.72 -9.07 -15.61
C ARG A 46 -11.63 -9.45 -16.65
N PRO A 47 -11.72 -9.08 -17.95
CA PRO A 47 -10.65 -9.39 -18.90
C PRO A 47 -9.32 -8.70 -18.57
N LEU A 48 -9.36 -7.47 -18.04
CA LEU A 48 -8.16 -6.73 -17.64
C LEU A 48 -7.55 -7.32 -16.37
N GLU A 49 -8.38 -7.71 -15.41
CA GLU A 49 -7.97 -8.42 -14.20
C GLU A 49 -7.19 -9.69 -14.53
N ILE A 50 -7.74 -10.56 -15.40
CA ILE A 50 -7.06 -11.80 -15.85
C ILE A 50 -5.70 -11.46 -16.47
N LEU A 51 -5.66 -10.48 -17.38
CA LEU A 51 -4.44 -10.04 -18.04
C LEU A 51 -3.39 -9.50 -17.05
N ILE A 52 -3.82 -8.79 -16.02
CA ILE A 52 -2.93 -8.24 -14.99
C ILE A 52 -2.36 -9.34 -14.12
N VAL A 53 -3.20 -10.26 -13.64
CA VAL A 53 -2.76 -11.41 -12.84
C VAL A 53 -1.73 -12.22 -13.62
N ASP A 54 -1.96 -12.48 -14.92
CA ASP A 54 -1.00 -13.18 -15.78
C ASP A 54 0.33 -12.41 -15.94
N ARG A 55 0.27 -11.08 -16.12
CA ARG A 55 1.45 -10.22 -16.26
C ARG A 55 2.28 -10.17 -14.99
N LEU A 56 1.64 -9.95 -13.84
CA LEU A 56 2.31 -9.92 -12.54
C LEU A 56 2.87 -11.30 -12.22
N SER A 57 2.11 -12.37 -12.47
CA SER A 57 2.56 -13.76 -12.24
C SER A 57 3.76 -14.14 -13.11
N SER A 58 3.84 -13.61 -14.33
CA SER A 58 4.96 -13.83 -15.25
C SER A 58 6.18 -12.96 -14.96
N TRP A 59 5.97 -11.78 -14.36
CA TRP A 59 7.02 -10.80 -14.09
C TRP A 59 7.69 -11.02 -12.74
N LEU A 60 6.91 -11.27 -11.69
CA LEU A 60 7.40 -11.30 -10.32
C LEU A 60 8.54 -12.32 -10.10
N PRO A 61 8.48 -13.56 -10.65
CA PRO A 61 9.59 -14.51 -10.54
C PRO A 61 10.89 -14.06 -11.23
N LYS A 62 10.81 -13.11 -12.17
CA LYS A 62 11.98 -12.60 -12.92
C LYS A 62 12.68 -11.44 -12.18
N LEU A 63 12.04 -10.86 -11.18
CA LEU A 63 12.56 -9.71 -10.46
C LEU A 63 13.68 -10.18 -9.52
N SER A 64 14.93 -9.78 -9.79
CA SER A 64 16.07 -10.17 -8.96
C SER A 64 16.07 -9.46 -7.60
N TYR A 65 15.65 -8.19 -7.59
CA TYR A 65 15.61 -7.32 -6.40
C TYR A 65 14.30 -6.54 -6.38
N PRO A 66 13.68 -6.33 -5.20
CA PRO A 66 12.54 -5.45 -5.10
C PRO A 66 12.97 -4.00 -5.32
N VAL A 67 12.08 -3.19 -5.88
CA VAL A 67 12.29 -1.74 -6.04
C VAL A 67 11.75 -1.03 -4.80
N ARG A 68 12.61 -0.26 -4.12
CA ARG A 68 12.33 0.48 -2.88
C ARG A 68 12.29 2.00 -3.08
N SER A 69 11.80 2.47 -4.23
CA SER A 69 11.55 3.90 -4.49
C SER A 69 10.37 4.41 -3.66
N GLY A 70 10.30 5.68 -3.29
CA GLY A 70 9.08 6.26 -2.71
C GLY A 70 8.01 6.67 -3.75
N GLU A 71 8.13 6.16 -4.98
CA GLU A 71 7.24 6.45 -6.11
C GLU A 71 6.63 5.17 -6.74
N HIS A 72 6.00 5.31 -7.91
CA HIS A 72 5.26 4.31 -8.67
C HIS A 72 5.93 2.95 -8.85
N SER A 73 7.26 2.87 -8.95
CA SER A 73 7.94 1.58 -9.15
C SER A 73 7.99 0.71 -7.89
N GLN A 74 7.55 1.22 -6.74
CA GLN A 74 7.72 0.56 -5.44
C GLN A 74 7.04 -0.82 -5.43
N THR A 75 7.81 -1.85 -5.08
CA THR A 75 7.36 -3.26 -5.12
C THR A 75 6.44 -3.64 -3.97
N ALA A 76 6.78 -3.35 -2.71
CA ALA A 76 6.03 -3.81 -1.54
C ALA A 76 4.55 -3.33 -1.49
N PHE A 77 4.30 -2.02 -1.55
CA PHE A 77 3.00 -1.38 -1.78
C PHE A 77 2.15 -2.08 -2.85
N ALA A 78 2.67 -2.25 -4.07
CA ALA A 78 1.90 -2.85 -5.16
C ALA A 78 1.57 -4.34 -4.88
N LEU A 79 2.50 -5.07 -4.26
CA LEU A 79 2.26 -6.45 -3.83
C LEU A 79 1.26 -6.55 -2.67
N GLY A 80 1.26 -5.60 -1.73
CA GLY A 80 0.29 -5.54 -0.64
C GLY A 80 -1.13 -5.41 -1.16
N LEU A 81 -1.37 -4.45 -2.05
CA LEU A 81 -2.65 -4.27 -2.74
C LEU A 81 -3.04 -5.49 -3.59
N SER A 82 -2.08 -6.08 -4.31
CA SER A 82 -2.34 -7.27 -5.14
C SER A 82 -2.69 -8.49 -4.29
N LEU A 83 -2.10 -8.61 -3.09
CA LEU A 83 -2.36 -9.70 -2.16
C LEU A 83 -3.75 -9.60 -1.53
N ASP A 84 -4.17 -8.39 -1.15
CA ASP A 84 -5.52 -8.14 -0.64
C ASP A 84 -6.56 -8.55 -1.68
N TYR A 85 -6.39 -8.10 -2.93
CA TYR A 85 -7.22 -8.54 -4.05
C TYR A 85 -7.19 -10.07 -4.25
N ALA A 86 -5.99 -10.68 -4.28
CA ALA A 86 -5.87 -12.12 -4.56
C ALA A 86 -6.61 -12.97 -3.52
N ARG A 87 -6.59 -12.53 -2.25
CA ARG A 87 -7.33 -13.17 -1.16
C ARG A 87 -8.83 -12.95 -1.28
N HIS A 88 -9.26 -11.73 -1.61
CA HIS A 88 -10.67 -11.39 -1.83
C HIS A 88 -11.34 -12.28 -2.87
N VAL A 89 -10.75 -12.36 -4.07
CA VAL A 89 -11.29 -13.20 -5.16
C VAL A 89 -10.91 -14.69 -5.04
N LYS A 90 -10.28 -15.09 -3.92
CA LYS A 90 -9.84 -16.46 -3.64
C LYS A 90 -8.91 -17.07 -4.71
N ASN A 91 -8.10 -16.23 -5.36
CA ASN A 91 -7.06 -16.68 -6.27
C ASN A 91 -5.82 -17.14 -5.47
N LEU A 92 -5.92 -18.35 -4.90
CA LEU A 92 -4.92 -18.90 -3.99
C LEU A 92 -3.53 -19.03 -4.63
N LYS A 93 -3.46 -19.38 -5.92
CA LYS A 93 -2.20 -19.51 -6.65
C LYS A 93 -1.48 -18.17 -6.75
N PHE A 94 -2.21 -17.09 -7.06
CA PHE A 94 -1.63 -15.76 -7.16
C PHE A 94 -1.24 -15.21 -5.78
N ALA A 95 -2.09 -15.41 -4.76
CA ALA A 95 -1.77 -15.05 -3.38
C ALA A 95 -0.49 -15.74 -2.89
N GLN A 96 -0.37 -17.06 -3.10
CA GLN A 96 0.82 -17.84 -2.72
C GLN A 96 2.07 -17.32 -3.44
N LEU A 97 1.99 -17.03 -4.74
CA LEU A 97 3.11 -16.45 -5.48
C LEU A 97 3.58 -15.12 -4.87
N ILE A 98 2.64 -14.24 -4.50
CA ILE A 98 2.98 -12.96 -3.87
C ILE A 98 3.63 -13.20 -2.50
N GLU A 99 3.06 -14.06 -1.66
CA GLU A 99 3.60 -14.40 -0.33
C GLU A 99 5.03 -14.96 -0.42
N GLU A 100 5.27 -15.90 -1.34
CA GLU A 100 6.59 -16.51 -1.56
C GLU A 100 7.63 -15.49 -2.01
N GLN A 101 7.28 -14.63 -2.97
CA GLN A 101 8.20 -13.64 -3.51
C GLN A 101 8.46 -12.50 -2.51
N SER A 102 7.44 -12.08 -1.77
CA SER A 102 7.58 -11.10 -0.68
C SER A 102 8.49 -11.64 0.41
N SER A 103 8.29 -12.89 0.83
CA SER A 103 9.18 -13.54 1.80
C SER A 103 10.62 -13.62 1.28
N ARG A 104 10.83 -14.00 0.01
CA ARG A 104 12.16 -14.03 -0.61
C ARG A 104 12.85 -12.66 -0.61
N PHE A 105 12.09 -11.59 -0.81
CA PHE A 105 12.63 -10.23 -0.90
C PHE A 105 12.94 -9.59 0.46
N PHE A 106 12.08 -9.81 1.45
CA PHE A 106 12.01 -8.94 2.63
C PHE A 106 12.18 -9.68 3.97
N SER A 107 12.04 -11.02 4.02
CA SER A 107 12.09 -11.75 5.31
C SER A 107 13.43 -11.66 6.04
N SER A 108 14.52 -11.39 5.31
CA SER A 108 15.86 -11.23 5.88
C SER A 108 16.26 -9.78 6.14
N ASP A 109 15.42 -8.82 5.76
CA ASP A 109 15.75 -7.40 5.88
C ASP A 109 15.74 -6.97 7.36
N LYS A 110 16.73 -6.14 7.71
CA LYS A 110 16.94 -5.62 9.06
C LYS A 110 17.40 -4.17 8.97
N LEU A 111 17.14 -3.38 10.02
CA LEU A 111 17.66 -2.02 10.18
C LEU A 111 17.42 -1.11 8.95
N TYR A 112 16.16 -0.95 8.54
CA TYR A 112 15.81 -0.17 7.35
C TYR A 112 16.45 1.25 7.36
N PRO A 113 17.16 1.65 6.28
CA PRO A 113 17.92 2.90 6.26
C PRO A 113 17.07 4.11 5.84
N PHE A 114 16.41 4.75 6.82
CA PHE A 114 15.61 5.97 6.59
C PHE A 114 16.39 7.20 6.10
N ASN A 115 17.72 7.15 6.00
CA ASN A 115 18.53 8.32 5.61
C ASN A 115 18.23 8.84 4.20
N TYR A 116 17.51 8.07 3.37
CA TYR A 116 17.09 8.44 2.02
C TYR A 116 15.58 8.71 1.89
N GLU A 117 14.83 8.68 3.00
CA GLU A 117 13.38 8.91 3.01
C GLU A 117 13.01 10.00 4.03
N PRO A 118 12.26 11.06 3.64
CA PRO A 118 11.70 11.27 2.30
C PRO A 118 12.71 11.83 1.29
N SER A 119 12.59 11.38 0.03
CA SER A 119 13.02 12.11 -1.15
C SER A 119 11.98 13.18 -1.50
N GLY A 120 12.37 14.19 -2.30
CA GLY A 120 11.54 15.38 -2.57
C GLY A 120 10.22 15.13 -3.30
N GLU A 121 10.07 13.97 -3.95
CA GLU A 121 8.87 13.59 -4.72
C GLU A 121 8.27 12.27 -4.24
N ASP A 122 8.64 11.80 -3.05
CA ASP A 122 8.06 10.59 -2.49
C ASP A 122 6.58 10.80 -2.16
N PHE A 123 5.75 9.84 -2.55
CA PHE A 123 4.37 9.69 -2.08
C PHE A 123 4.14 8.35 -1.35
N LEU A 124 5.16 7.50 -1.28
CA LEU A 124 5.18 6.24 -0.55
C LEU A 124 6.42 6.16 0.34
N SER A 125 6.24 5.58 1.53
CA SER A 125 7.35 5.16 2.38
C SER A 125 7.75 3.74 2.01
N ALA A 126 8.96 3.52 1.50
CA ALA A 126 9.38 2.17 1.12
C ALA A 126 9.56 1.27 2.37
N GLY A 127 10.03 1.83 3.49
CA GLY A 127 10.17 1.09 4.74
C GLY A 127 8.81 0.68 5.32
N LEU A 128 7.85 1.61 5.36
CA LEU A 128 6.52 1.26 5.84
C LEU A 128 5.74 0.38 4.86
N ALA A 129 5.92 0.54 3.55
CA ALA A 129 5.30 -0.34 2.56
C ALA A 129 5.78 -1.79 2.70
N GLU A 130 7.07 -1.98 2.99
CA GLU A 130 7.64 -3.28 3.28
C GLU A 130 7.03 -3.88 4.55
N ALA A 131 6.99 -3.12 5.66
CA ALA A 131 6.38 -3.60 6.90
C ALA A 131 4.87 -3.90 6.76
N ASP A 132 4.15 -3.05 6.02
CA ASP A 132 2.72 -3.18 5.75
C ASP A 132 2.41 -4.39 4.86
N LEU A 133 3.29 -4.73 3.91
CA LEU A 133 3.21 -6.00 3.17
C LEU A 133 3.53 -7.18 4.08
N MET A 134 4.60 -7.11 4.85
CA MET A 134 5.06 -8.25 5.65
C MET A 134 4.08 -8.63 6.76
N ARG A 135 3.33 -7.69 7.36
CA ARG A 135 2.21 -8.04 8.26
C ARG A 135 1.13 -8.87 7.55
N ARG A 136 0.89 -8.63 6.26
CA ARG A 136 -0.08 -9.41 5.47
C ARG A 136 0.47 -10.78 5.15
N VAL A 137 1.76 -10.92 4.88
CA VAL A 137 2.41 -12.20 4.55
C VAL A 137 2.52 -13.10 5.78
N MET A 138 2.92 -12.54 6.92
CA MET A 138 3.13 -13.27 8.17
C MET A 138 1.85 -13.39 9.03
N TYR A 139 0.68 -13.07 8.46
CA TYR A 139 -0.60 -12.97 9.19
C TYR A 139 -0.99 -14.22 9.99
N LYS A 140 -0.54 -15.42 9.58
CA LYS A 140 -0.86 -16.69 10.27
C LYS A 140 -0.16 -16.83 11.62
N ASN A 141 0.97 -16.15 11.80
CA ASN A 141 1.71 -16.14 13.04
C ASN A 141 2.19 -14.71 13.33
N ASN A 142 1.36 -13.96 14.05
CA ASN A 142 1.66 -12.58 14.38
C ASN A 142 2.95 -12.41 15.19
N GLN A 143 3.40 -13.44 15.92
CA GLN A 143 4.69 -13.39 16.64
C GLN A 143 5.89 -13.33 15.70
N ASP A 144 5.83 -14.01 14.54
CA ASP A 144 6.90 -13.96 13.54
C ASP A 144 7.00 -12.55 12.94
N PHE A 145 5.85 -11.92 12.65
CA PHE A 145 5.82 -10.52 12.23
C PHE A 145 6.40 -9.58 13.28
N ILE A 146 5.98 -9.70 14.54
CA ILE A 146 6.47 -8.84 15.63
C ILE A 146 7.99 -8.99 15.79
N HIS A 147 8.51 -10.22 15.74
CA HIS A 147 9.95 -10.47 15.83
C HIS A 147 10.69 -9.83 14.66
N TRP A 148 10.26 -10.10 13.42
CA TRP A 148 10.86 -9.51 12.22
C TRP A 148 10.79 -7.98 12.22
N PHE A 149 9.63 -7.41 12.57
CA PHE A 149 9.41 -5.96 12.58
C PHE A 149 10.32 -5.25 13.57
N ASN A 150 10.59 -5.85 14.73
CA ASN A 150 11.51 -5.29 15.73
C ASN A 150 12.98 -5.29 15.28
N GLU A 151 13.38 -6.23 14.42
CA GLU A 151 14.72 -6.23 13.79
C GLU A 151 14.79 -5.30 12.57
N PHE A 152 13.71 -5.21 11.81
CA PHE A 152 13.58 -4.40 10.61
C PHE A 152 13.49 -2.90 10.91
N LEU A 153 12.61 -2.52 11.83
CA LEU A 153 12.32 -1.15 12.24
C LEU A 153 12.44 -1.01 13.76
N PRO A 154 13.67 -0.99 14.30
CA PRO A 154 13.85 -0.77 15.72
C PRO A 154 13.29 0.61 16.09
N VAL A 155 12.57 0.65 17.21
CA VAL A 155 11.72 1.80 17.60
C VAL A 155 12.51 3.07 17.90
N ASN A 156 13.82 2.95 18.12
CA ASN A 156 14.67 4.08 18.43
C ASN A 156 14.66 5.11 17.28
N ASN A 157 14.22 6.32 17.59
CA ASN A 157 14.18 7.47 16.69
C ASN A 157 13.19 7.36 15.51
N LEU A 158 12.24 6.41 15.51
CA LEU A 158 11.20 6.35 14.47
C LEU A 158 10.41 7.65 14.37
N SER A 159 10.09 8.28 15.51
CA SER A 159 9.39 9.57 15.52
C SER A 159 10.09 10.62 14.68
N SER A 160 11.39 10.82 14.88
CA SER A 160 12.18 11.81 14.10
C SER A 160 12.29 11.49 12.61
N ARG A 161 12.13 10.21 12.22
CA ARG A 161 12.30 9.75 10.83
C ARG A 161 11.00 9.77 10.03
N LEU A 162 9.87 9.70 10.72
CA LEU A 162 8.53 9.59 10.13
C LEU A 162 7.65 10.81 10.42
N GLU A 163 8.22 11.91 10.93
CA GLU A 163 7.49 13.17 11.01
C GLU A 163 7.01 13.61 9.61
N PRO A 164 5.84 14.28 9.53
CA PRO A 164 5.36 14.86 8.28
C PRO A 164 6.40 15.82 7.68
N PRO A 165 6.80 15.63 6.41
CA PRO A 165 7.69 16.57 5.74
C PRO A 165 7.03 17.93 5.52
N SER A 166 7.86 18.97 5.39
CA SER A 166 7.40 20.28 4.92
C SER A 166 7.20 20.27 3.41
N ILE A 167 6.07 20.80 2.95
CA ILE A 167 5.75 20.97 1.53
C ILE A 167 6.03 22.42 1.16
N ALA A 168 7.09 22.66 0.38
CA ALA A 168 7.53 24.01 0.05
C ALA A 168 6.57 24.74 -0.89
N ASP A 169 6.01 24.03 -1.88
CA ASP A 169 5.04 24.55 -2.84
C ASP A 169 3.97 23.49 -3.12
N PRO A 170 2.75 23.64 -2.62
CA PRO A 170 1.66 22.67 -2.83
C PRO A 170 1.01 22.78 -4.22
N THR A 171 1.38 23.77 -5.04
CA THR A 171 0.90 23.91 -6.43
C THR A 171 1.78 23.17 -7.44
N ASP A 172 3.00 22.79 -7.04
CA ASP A 172 3.86 21.96 -7.86
C ASP A 172 3.37 20.50 -7.86
N PRO A 173 3.13 19.90 -9.05
CA PRO A 173 2.53 18.57 -9.16
C PRO A 173 3.42 17.44 -8.64
N LYS A 174 4.71 17.68 -8.43
CA LYS A 174 5.65 16.71 -7.86
C LYS A 174 5.88 16.95 -6.38
N LEU A 175 6.02 18.19 -5.93
CA LEU A 175 6.24 18.48 -4.51
C LEU A 175 5.00 18.15 -3.66
N ILE A 176 3.80 18.25 -4.23
CA ILE A 176 2.57 17.82 -3.57
C ILE A 176 2.55 16.31 -3.28
N HIS A 177 3.43 15.51 -3.88
CA HIS A 177 3.58 14.09 -3.55
C HIS A 177 3.81 13.85 -2.05
N LEU A 178 4.50 14.77 -1.38
CA LEU A 178 4.76 14.69 0.05
C LEU A 178 3.48 14.73 0.90
N ALA A 179 2.38 15.31 0.40
CA ALA A 179 1.07 15.16 1.04
C ALA A 179 0.54 13.72 0.92
N GLY A 180 0.73 13.09 -0.23
CA GLY A 180 0.41 11.69 -0.45
C GLY A 180 1.27 10.77 0.40
N LEU A 181 2.54 11.12 0.62
CA LEU A 181 3.42 10.42 1.55
C LEU A 181 2.85 10.46 2.97
N CYS A 182 2.38 11.61 3.45
CA CYS A 182 1.72 11.70 4.74
C CYS A 182 0.51 10.75 4.83
N LEU A 183 -0.38 10.77 3.83
CA LEU A 183 -1.56 9.89 3.83
C LEU A 183 -1.18 8.40 3.77
N SER A 184 -0.25 8.02 2.90
CA SER A 184 0.18 6.64 2.74
C SER A 184 0.91 6.12 3.98
N ARG A 185 1.77 6.94 4.60
CA ARG A 185 2.41 6.63 5.89
C ARG A 185 1.37 6.40 6.98
N ALA A 186 0.38 7.28 7.11
CA ALA A 186 -0.67 7.12 8.11
C ALA A 186 -1.43 5.80 7.93
N TRP A 187 -1.88 5.51 6.71
CA TRP A 187 -2.60 4.28 6.39
C TRP A 187 -1.76 3.01 6.68
N MET A 188 -0.50 2.98 6.24
CA MET A 188 0.39 1.85 6.51
C MET A 188 0.71 1.69 8.00
N LEU A 189 0.89 2.81 8.73
CA LEU A 189 1.08 2.79 10.18
C LEU A 189 -0.14 2.18 10.88
N GLU A 190 -1.36 2.55 10.50
CA GLU A 190 -2.57 1.93 11.08
C GLU A 190 -2.61 0.42 10.86
N GLY A 191 -2.22 -0.06 9.68
CA GLY A 191 -2.12 -1.48 9.40
C GLY A 191 -1.08 -2.19 10.27
N ILE A 192 0.11 -1.60 10.42
CA ILE A 192 1.19 -2.14 11.27
C ILE A 192 0.74 -2.16 12.73
N ILE A 193 0.12 -1.08 13.22
CA ILE A 193 -0.40 -0.94 14.59
C ILE A 193 -1.37 -2.08 14.93
N ASP A 194 -2.25 -2.46 14.00
CA ASP A 194 -3.22 -3.54 14.21
C ASP A 194 -2.56 -4.92 14.39
N ALA A 195 -1.35 -5.12 13.86
CA ALA A 195 -0.56 -6.32 14.08
C ALA A 195 0.27 -6.28 15.38
N LEU A 196 0.40 -5.15 16.06
CA LEU A 196 1.20 -5.04 17.29
C LEU A 196 0.41 -5.39 18.56
N PRO A 197 1.08 -5.93 19.61
CA PRO A 197 0.44 -6.20 20.89
C PRO A 197 -0.25 -4.97 21.48
N PHE A 198 -1.43 -5.20 22.03
CA PHE A 198 -2.23 -4.18 22.70
C PHE A 198 -1.43 -3.57 23.86
N ASN A 199 -1.53 -2.25 24.08
CA ASN A 199 -0.84 -1.49 25.13
C ASN A 199 0.71 -1.51 25.10
N SER A 200 1.35 -1.82 23.97
CA SER A 200 2.81 -1.65 23.84
C SER A 200 3.21 -0.18 23.63
N GLU A 201 4.36 0.24 24.17
CA GLU A 201 4.90 1.59 23.97
C GLU A 201 5.12 1.89 22.48
N GLN A 202 5.63 0.91 21.73
CA GLN A 202 5.80 0.98 20.28
C GLN A 202 4.47 1.31 19.57
N ARG A 203 3.38 0.64 19.93
CA ARG A 203 2.05 0.91 19.37
C ARG A 203 1.62 2.36 19.61
N ASN A 204 1.82 2.88 20.82
CA ASN A 204 1.49 4.27 21.15
C ASN A 204 2.32 5.28 20.36
N GLN A 205 3.62 5.02 20.16
CA GLN A 205 4.49 5.90 19.38
C GLN A 205 4.07 5.92 17.89
N LEU A 206 3.79 4.75 17.31
CA LEU A 206 3.32 4.65 15.93
C LEU A 206 1.93 5.28 15.74
N ASP A 207 1.03 5.15 16.71
CA ASP A 207 -0.29 5.78 16.68
C ASP A 207 -0.20 7.31 16.64
N GLN A 208 0.69 7.90 17.44
CA GLN A 208 0.95 9.34 17.40
C GLN A 208 1.51 9.79 16.05
N LEU A 209 2.44 9.03 15.47
CA LEU A 209 2.98 9.31 14.14
C LEU A 209 1.92 9.20 13.05
N SER A 210 1.07 8.17 13.12
CA SER A 210 -0.04 7.99 12.19
C SER A 210 -0.96 9.19 12.21
N LYS A 211 -1.39 9.63 13.41
CA LYS A 211 -2.26 10.81 13.57
C LYS A 211 -1.65 12.10 13.03
N ARG A 212 -0.36 12.35 13.26
CA ARG A 212 0.33 13.54 12.72
C ARG A 212 0.39 13.52 11.20
N ASN A 213 0.74 12.37 10.61
CA ASN A 213 0.76 12.19 9.16
C ASN A 213 -0.64 12.29 8.54
N ALA A 214 -1.65 11.67 9.16
CA ALA A 214 -3.04 11.77 8.73
C ALA A 214 -3.51 13.23 8.71
N GLN A 215 -3.29 13.97 9.80
CA GLN A 215 -3.66 15.38 9.88
C GLN A 215 -2.98 16.21 8.80
N ALA A 216 -1.66 16.05 8.61
CA ALA A 216 -0.91 16.81 7.61
C ALA A 216 -1.39 16.49 6.18
N GLY A 217 -1.55 15.22 5.85
CA GLY A 217 -2.00 14.76 4.53
C GLY A 217 -3.44 15.20 4.20
N LEU A 218 -4.37 15.03 5.16
CA LEU A 218 -5.78 15.43 4.96
C LEU A 218 -5.93 16.95 4.87
N THR A 219 -5.14 17.72 5.62
CA THR A 219 -5.15 19.20 5.52
C THR A 219 -4.69 19.68 4.14
N ALA A 220 -3.78 18.94 3.50
CA ALA A 220 -3.28 19.28 2.17
C ALA A 220 -4.27 18.96 1.03
N ILE A 221 -5.33 18.19 1.29
CA ILE A 221 -6.42 17.98 0.34
C ILE A 221 -7.27 19.25 0.30
N ASN A 222 -6.99 20.10 -0.69
CA ASN A 222 -7.72 21.32 -0.93
C ASN A 222 -8.31 21.28 -2.34
N GLU A 223 -9.62 21.53 -2.44
CA GLU A 223 -10.38 21.55 -3.71
C GLU A 223 -9.84 22.56 -4.74
N SER A 224 -9.05 23.56 -4.30
CA SER A 224 -8.51 24.62 -5.16
C SER A 224 -7.27 24.26 -5.98
N HIS A 225 -6.67 23.09 -5.78
CA HIS A 225 -5.48 22.64 -6.52
C HIS A 225 -5.70 21.24 -7.14
N TYR A 226 -5.99 21.23 -8.44
CA TYR A 226 -6.31 20.00 -9.21
C TYR A 226 -5.15 18.99 -9.17
N GLU A 227 -3.92 19.48 -9.13
CA GLU A 227 -2.66 18.75 -9.20
C GLU A 227 -2.49 17.72 -8.06
N GLY A 228 -3.04 18.02 -6.88
CA GLY A 228 -3.11 17.06 -5.76
C GLY A 228 -4.43 16.30 -5.68
N GLY A 229 -5.57 16.97 -5.95
CA GLY A 229 -6.90 16.44 -5.62
C GLY A 229 -7.27 15.12 -6.31
N HIS A 230 -6.81 14.88 -7.54
CA HIS A 230 -7.27 13.74 -8.35
C HIS A 230 -6.69 12.38 -7.95
N TRP A 231 -5.54 12.32 -7.24
CA TRP A 231 -4.92 11.07 -6.80
C TRP A 231 -4.74 10.98 -5.28
N LEU A 232 -4.58 12.11 -4.58
CA LEU A 232 -4.53 12.14 -3.10
C LEU A 232 -5.83 11.58 -2.49
N GLY A 233 -6.95 11.77 -3.17
CA GLY A 233 -8.25 11.24 -2.76
C GLY A 233 -8.21 9.75 -2.48
N THR A 234 -7.50 8.95 -3.29
CA THR A 234 -7.42 7.50 -3.05
C THR A 234 -6.68 7.16 -1.77
N PHE A 235 -5.55 7.82 -1.47
CA PHE A 235 -4.83 7.57 -0.23
C PHE A 235 -5.64 8.01 1.00
N ALA A 236 -6.40 9.09 0.89
CA ALA A 236 -7.35 9.49 1.93
C ALA A 236 -8.47 8.47 2.10
N ILE A 237 -9.04 7.95 1.01
CA ILE A 237 -10.04 6.87 1.07
C ILE A 237 -9.44 5.62 1.72
N TYR A 238 -8.22 5.21 1.36
CA TYR A 238 -7.57 4.05 1.98
C TYR A 238 -7.37 4.23 3.48
N LEU A 239 -6.96 5.43 3.91
CA LEU A 239 -6.85 5.78 5.32
C LEU A 239 -8.23 5.72 6.02
N ILE A 240 -9.24 6.42 5.50
CA ILE A 240 -10.56 6.56 6.14
C ILE A 240 -11.31 5.23 6.19
N THR A 241 -11.25 4.45 5.11
CA THR A 241 -11.90 3.13 5.02
C THR A 241 -11.08 2.01 5.66
N ARG A 242 -9.85 2.32 6.10
CA ARG A 242 -8.88 1.33 6.60
C ARG A 242 -8.69 0.18 5.61
N ARG A 243 -8.51 0.50 4.32
CA ARG A 243 -8.41 -0.47 3.22
C ARG A 243 -7.37 -1.56 3.53
N GLY A 244 -7.75 -2.83 3.44
CA GLY A 244 -6.83 -3.96 3.70
C GLY A 244 -6.43 -4.13 5.18
N ILE A 245 -7.17 -3.53 6.11
CA ILE A 245 -6.98 -3.66 7.56
C ILE A 245 -8.27 -4.24 8.14
N ASN A 246 -8.29 -5.54 8.42
CA ASN A 246 -9.47 -6.19 8.97
C ASN A 246 -9.61 -5.91 10.48
N SER A 247 -10.67 -5.20 10.87
CA SER A 247 -11.03 -4.92 12.27
C SER A 247 -11.51 -6.14 13.08
N LYS A 248 -11.23 -7.36 12.63
CA LYS A 248 -11.67 -8.61 13.29
C LYS A 248 -10.54 -9.65 13.30
N ILE A 249 -9.76 -9.61 14.37
CA ILE A 249 -9.19 -10.81 15.01
C ILE A 249 -9.73 -10.82 16.44
#